data_AF-A0A2W4QRZ8-F1
#
_entry.id   AF-A0A2W4QRZ8-F1
#
_cell.length_a   1.000
_cell.length_b   1.000
_cell.length_c   1.000
_cell.angle_alpha   90.00
_cell.angle_beta   90.00
_cell.angle_gamma   90.00
#
_symmetry.space_group_name_H-M   'P 1'
#
loop_
_entity.id
_entity.type
_entity.pdbx_description
1 polymer ?
#
loop_
_entity_poly.entity_id
_entity_poly.type
_entity_poly.pdbx_seq_one_letter_code
_entity_poly.pdbx_strand_id
1 'polypeptide(L)'
;MGLRDDGVACEEDERALATLDQWFERVEAPSASAFALRGMLEHRLGRHEAALRSVNGAIARAPEPDEGWYMLRFALQLEKGDRAGAIETLETLNSKWPTAERARQLEALRAGEQ
;
A
#
# COMPACT_ATOMS: atom_id res chain seq x y z
N MET A 1 -5.64 29.54 -17.27
CA MET A 1 -6.81 28.98 -16.55
C MET A 1 -6.60 27.47 -16.49
N GLY A 2 -5.71 27.00 -15.59
CA GLY A 2 -5.34 25.58 -15.48
C GLY A 2 -6.40 24.86 -14.65
N LEU A 3 -7.31 24.17 -15.32
CA LEU A 3 -8.28 23.28 -14.67
C LEU A 3 -7.49 22.11 -14.07
N ARG A 4 -7.82 21.78 -12.82
CA ARG A 4 -7.21 20.67 -12.07
C ARG A 4 -7.42 19.37 -12.82
N ASP A 5 -6.32 18.74 -13.18
CA ASP A 5 -6.24 17.37 -13.69
C ASP A 5 -6.60 16.31 -12.61
N ASP A 6 -6.75 16.73 -11.35
CA ASP A 6 -7.14 15.86 -10.22
C ASP A 6 -8.47 15.11 -10.43
N GLY A 7 -9.40 15.65 -11.21
CA GLY A 7 -10.68 14.97 -11.51
C GLY A 7 -10.51 13.78 -12.46
N VAL A 8 -9.69 13.96 -13.50
CA VAL A 8 -9.47 12.95 -14.55
C VAL A 8 -8.65 11.78 -14.03
N ALA A 9 -7.66 12.06 -13.17
CA ALA A 9 -6.84 11.02 -12.55
C ALA A 9 -7.68 10.04 -11.70
N CYS A 10 -8.68 10.55 -10.99
CA CYS A 10 -9.59 9.73 -10.17
C CYS A 10 -10.53 8.90 -11.05
N GLU A 11 -11.06 9.47 -12.13
CA GLU A 11 -11.95 8.74 -13.07
C GLU A 11 -11.24 7.56 -13.76
N GLU A 12 -10.00 7.74 -14.22
CA GLU A 12 -9.22 6.64 -14.81
C GLU A 12 -8.90 5.55 -13.78
N ASP A 13 -8.69 5.92 -12.52
CA ASP A 13 -8.45 4.96 -11.44
C ASP A 13 -9.67 4.15 -11.07
N GLU A 14 -10.85 4.78 -11.05
CA GLU A 14 -12.11 4.07 -10.83
C GLU A 14 -12.38 3.09 -11.98
N ARG A 15 -12.13 3.51 -13.22
CA ARG A 15 -12.25 2.63 -14.40
C ARG A 15 -11.25 1.48 -14.36
N ALA A 16 -10.00 1.75 -14.00
CA ALA A 16 -8.96 0.74 -13.88
C ALA A 16 -9.30 -0.27 -12.77
N LEU A 17 -9.74 0.20 -11.61
CA LEU A 17 -10.14 -0.65 -10.49
C LEU A 17 -11.35 -1.51 -10.86
N ALA A 18 -12.37 -0.94 -11.52
CA ALA A 18 -13.53 -1.70 -11.97
C ALA A 18 -13.18 -2.78 -12.99
N THR A 19 -12.25 -2.50 -13.90
CA THR A 19 -11.74 -3.48 -14.87
C THR A 19 -10.96 -4.58 -14.16
N LEU A 20 -10.14 -4.21 -13.19
CA LEU A 20 -9.36 -5.15 -12.38
C LEU A 20 -10.26 -6.05 -11.53
N ASP A 21 -11.30 -5.51 -10.88
CA ASP A 21 -12.25 -6.28 -10.09
C ASP A 21 -13.02 -7.30 -10.97
N GLN A 22 -13.44 -6.92 -12.18
CA GLN A 22 -14.04 -7.86 -13.14
C GLN A 22 -13.08 -8.98 -13.58
N TRP A 23 -11.78 -8.68 -13.66
CA TRP A 23 -10.76 -9.69 -13.94
C TRP A 23 -10.58 -10.63 -12.74
N PHE A 24 -10.58 -10.11 -11.52
CA PHE A 24 -10.51 -10.91 -10.29
C PHE A 24 -11.65 -11.92 -10.17
N GLU A 25 -12.87 -11.57 -10.59
CA GLU A 25 -14.02 -12.48 -10.60
C GLU A 25 -13.86 -13.70 -11.53
N ARG A 26 -12.98 -13.61 -12.52
CA ARG A 26 -12.80 -14.62 -13.58
C ARG A 26 -11.54 -15.46 -13.39
N VAL A 27 -10.70 -15.10 -12.43
CA VAL A 27 -9.38 -15.69 -12.24
C VAL A 27 -9.38 -16.54 -10.98
N GLU A 28 -9.07 -17.82 -11.14
CA GLU A 28 -9.08 -18.78 -10.05
C GLU A 28 -7.97 -18.53 -9.02
N ALA A 29 -6.80 -18.09 -9.48
CA ALA A 29 -5.62 -17.85 -8.65
C ALA A 29 -4.92 -16.53 -9.02
N PRO A 30 -5.42 -15.38 -8.57
CA PRO A 30 -4.79 -14.10 -8.83
C PRO A 30 -3.40 -14.00 -8.18
N SER A 31 -2.45 -13.40 -8.90
CA SER A 31 -1.08 -13.24 -8.44
C SER A 31 -0.96 -12.19 -7.33
N ALA A 32 0.09 -12.28 -6.52
CA ALA A 32 0.40 -11.27 -5.50
C ALA A 32 0.48 -9.85 -6.09
N SER A 33 1.11 -9.69 -7.25
CA SER A 33 1.22 -8.40 -7.94
C SER A 33 -0.14 -7.82 -8.35
N ALA A 34 -1.13 -8.66 -8.68
CA ALA A 34 -2.48 -8.18 -8.98
C ALA A 34 -3.16 -7.59 -7.75
N PHE A 35 -2.98 -8.20 -6.57
CA PHE A 35 -3.47 -7.63 -5.30
C PHE A 35 -2.75 -6.33 -4.96
N ALA A 36 -1.44 -6.24 -5.21
CA ALA A 36 -0.70 -5.00 -5.00
C ALA A 36 -1.19 -3.87 -5.91
N LEU A 37 -1.44 -4.18 -7.20
CA LEU A 37 -2.03 -3.23 -8.15
C LEU A 37 -3.40 -2.73 -7.67
N ARG A 38 -4.25 -3.64 -7.20
CA ARG A 38 -5.55 -3.29 -6.61
C ARG A 38 -5.38 -2.33 -5.43
N GLY A 39 -4.43 -2.62 -4.54
CA GLY A 39 -4.14 -1.77 -3.39
C GLY A 39 -3.65 -0.38 -3.76
N MET A 40 -2.78 -0.26 -4.78
CA MET A 40 -2.32 1.04 -5.28
C MET A 40 -3.46 1.88 -5.86
N LEU A 41 -4.34 1.28 -6.66
CA LEU A 41 -5.51 1.96 -7.22
C LEU A 41 -6.47 2.40 -6.11
N GLU A 42 -6.75 1.53 -5.13
CA GLU A 42 -7.58 1.87 -3.99
C GLU A 42 -6.98 3.01 -3.15
N HIS A 43 -5.66 3.05 -2.95
CA HIS A 43 -4.99 4.14 -2.24
C HIS A 43 -5.14 5.47 -2.99
N ARG A 44 -4.92 5.50 -4.30
CA ARG A 44 -5.10 6.70 -5.14
C ARG A 44 -6.54 7.25 -5.11
N LEU A 45 -7.51 6.35 -4.97
CA LEU A 45 -8.93 6.68 -4.82
C LEU A 45 -9.31 7.07 -3.37
N GLY A 46 -8.35 7.17 -2.44
CA GLY A 46 -8.60 7.47 -1.03
C GLY A 46 -9.24 6.34 -0.23
N ARG A 47 -9.32 5.12 -0.79
CA ARG A 47 -9.93 3.94 -0.17
C ARG A 47 -8.92 3.20 0.71
N HIS A 48 -8.35 3.88 1.70
CA HIS A 48 -7.19 3.41 2.46
C HIS A 48 -7.39 2.05 3.14
N GLU A 49 -8.57 1.79 3.72
CA GLU A 49 -8.88 0.49 4.34
C GLU A 49 -8.88 -0.66 3.32
N ALA A 50 -9.41 -0.40 2.12
CA ALA A 50 -9.46 -1.40 1.07
C ALA A 50 -8.06 -1.65 0.51
N ALA A 51 -7.30 -0.57 0.29
CA ALA A 51 -5.91 -0.62 -0.12
C ALA A 51 -5.04 -1.45 0.84
N LEU A 52 -5.23 -1.26 2.15
CA LEU A 52 -4.49 -1.99 3.18
C LEU A 52 -4.78 -3.49 3.14
N ARG A 53 -6.05 -3.88 2.93
CA ARG A 53 -6.42 -5.30 2.75
C ARG A 53 -5.79 -5.88 1.49
N SER A 54 -5.82 -5.16 0.38
CA SER A 54 -5.26 -5.59 -0.89
C SER A 54 -3.75 -5.78 -0.81
N VAL A 55 -3.01 -4.80 -0.27
CA VAL A 55 -1.54 -4.90 -0.14
C VAL A 55 -1.10 -5.98 0.86
N ASN A 56 -1.82 -6.17 1.97
CA ASN A 56 -1.57 -7.28 2.89
C ASN A 56 -1.80 -8.63 2.20
N GLY A 57 -2.84 -8.73 1.37
CA GLY A 57 -3.11 -9.91 0.55
C GLY A 57 -1.99 -10.21 -0.46
N ALA A 58 -1.36 -9.17 -1.03
CA ALA A 58 -0.20 -9.30 -1.90
C ALA A 58 1.02 -9.84 -1.15
N ILE A 59 1.37 -9.21 -0.03
CA ILE A 59 2.53 -9.58 0.80
C ILE A 59 2.42 -11.03 1.29
N ALA A 60 1.23 -11.46 1.72
CA ALA A 60 1.03 -12.82 2.23
C ALA A 60 1.13 -13.90 1.14
N ARG A 61 0.93 -13.55 -0.14
CA ARG A 61 0.94 -14.49 -1.26
C ARG A 61 2.28 -14.57 -1.97
N ALA A 62 3.10 -13.53 -1.88
CA ALA A 62 4.39 -13.54 -2.55
C ALA A 62 5.43 -14.30 -1.72
N PRO A 63 6.18 -15.22 -2.35
CA PRO A 63 7.34 -15.83 -1.70
C PRO A 63 8.43 -14.78 -1.42
N GLU A 64 8.54 -13.78 -2.30
CA GLU A 64 9.41 -12.62 -2.13
C GLU A 64 8.58 -11.35 -2.42
N PRO A 65 8.02 -10.72 -1.37
CA PRO A 65 7.21 -9.51 -1.55
C PRO A 65 8.09 -8.31 -1.90
N ASP A 66 7.58 -7.46 -2.79
CA ASP A 66 8.27 -6.27 -3.24
C ASP A 66 8.40 -5.21 -2.12
N GLU A 67 9.52 -4.50 -2.08
CA GLU A 67 9.76 -3.40 -1.14
C GLU A 67 8.66 -2.34 -1.23
N GLY A 68 8.19 -2.04 -2.44
CA GLY A 68 7.14 -1.06 -2.70
C GLY A 68 5.80 -1.42 -2.05
N TRP A 69 5.50 -2.71 -1.86
CA TRP A 69 4.26 -3.13 -1.20
C TRP A 69 4.32 -2.88 0.31
N TYR A 70 5.47 -3.10 0.93
CA TYR A 70 5.66 -2.73 2.32
C TYR A 70 5.66 -1.21 2.51
N MET A 71 6.24 -0.45 1.57
CA MET A 71 6.16 1.03 1.60
C MET A 71 4.71 1.51 1.49
N LEU A 72 3.90 0.92 0.60
CA LEU A 72 2.47 1.23 0.49
C LEU A 72 1.72 0.89 1.79
N ARG A 73 1.95 -0.31 2.35
CA ARG A 73 1.36 -0.71 3.64
C ARG A 73 1.71 0.29 4.75
N PHE A 74 2.98 0.68 4.85
CA PHE A 74 3.47 1.64 5.83
C PHE A 74 2.78 3.00 5.70
N ALA A 75 2.68 3.54 4.48
CA ALA A 75 1.99 4.80 4.22
C ALA A 75 0.52 4.74 4.65
N LEU A 76 -0.20 3.69 4.24
CA LEU A 76 -1.61 3.48 4.59
C LEU A 76 -1.84 3.35 6.10
N GLN A 77 -0.92 2.70 6.81
CA GLN A 77 -0.99 2.58 8.27
C GLN A 77 -0.81 3.94 8.95
N LEU A 78 0.14 4.77 8.49
CA LEU A 78 0.31 6.14 9.01
C LEU A 78 -0.92 7.01 8.73
N GLU A 79 -1.50 6.95 7.53
CA GLU A 79 -2.70 7.70 7.17
C GLU A 79 -3.92 7.31 8.01
N LYS A 80 -4.02 6.03 8.39
CA LYS A 80 -5.04 5.52 9.30
C LYS A 80 -4.78 5.90 10.76
N GLY A 81 -3.56 6.31 11.11
CA GLY A 81 -3.12 6.48 12.48
C GLY A 81 -2.75 5.16 13.18
N ASP A 82 -2.62 4.06 12.44
CA ASP A 82 -2.13 2.77 12.93
C ASP A 82 -0.60 2.81 13.08
N ARG A 83 -0.15 3.55 14.09
CA ARG A 83 1.28 3.74 14.35
C ARG A 83 1.99 2.44 14.71
N ALA A 84 1.34 1.58 15.50
CA ALA A 84 1.89 0.29 15.90
C ALA A 84 2.13 -0.60 14.69
N GLY A 85 1.15 -0.69 13.78
CA GLY A 85 1.31 -1.41 12.53
C GLY A 85 2.37 -0.79 11.62
N ALA A 86 2.49 0.54 11.59
CA ALA A 86 3.52 1.23 10.81
C ALA A 86 4.94 0.92 11.32
N ILE A 87 5.13 0.84 12.64
CA ILE A 87 6.41 0.43 13.26
C ILE A 87 6.79 -0.99 12.83
N GLU A 88 5.87 -1.96 12.93
CA GLU A 88 6.11 -3.35 12.52
C GLU A 88 6.51 -3.44 11.03
N THR A 89 5.79 -2.71 10.16
CA THR A 89 6.10 -2.68 8.73
C THR A 89 7.47 -2.05 8.47
N LEU A 90 7.81 -0.97 9.18
CA LEU A 90 9.09 -0.29 9.03
C LEU A 90 10.27 -1.12 9.58
N GLU A 91 10.06 -1.90 10.63
CA GLU A 91 11.04 -2.90 11.11
C GLU A 91 11.32 -3.95 10.04
N THR A 92 10.26 -4.47 9.41
CA THR A 92 10.38 -5.44 8.32
C THR A 92 11.14 -4.84 7.14
N LEU A 93 10.80 -3.59 6.76
CA LEU A 93 11.50 -2.84 5.72
C LEU A 93 12.98 -2.64 6.05
N ASN A 94 13.30 -2.22 7.27
CA ASN A 94 14.68 -1.99 7.69
C ASN A 94 15.47 -3.31 7.81
N SER A 95 14.82 -4.43 8.13
CA SER A 95 15.48 -5.73 8.18
C SER A 95 15.79 -6.29 6.80
N LYS A 96 14.87 -6.16 5.83
CA LYS A 96 15.04 -6.67 4.46
C LYS A 96 15.85 -5.73 3.58
N TRP A 97 15.58 -4.43 3.68
CA TRP A 97 16.20 -3.35 2.93
C TRP A 97 16.71 -2.28 3.90
N PRO A 98 17.82 -2.55 4.61
CA PRO A 98 18.34 -1.63 5.61
C PRO A 98 18.81 -0.33 4.98
N THR A 99 18.31 0.79 5.49
CA THR A 99 18.79 2.13 5.13
C THR A 99 18.88 3.01 6.37
N ALA A 100 19.86 3.92 6.39
CA ALA A 100 20.04 4.85 7.51
C ALA A 100 18.80 5.72 7.75
N GLU A 101 18.07 6.06 6.68
CA GLU A 101 16.82 6.82 6.77
C GLU A 101 15.72 6.03 7.47
N ARG A 102 15.50 4.76 7.11
CA ARG A 102 14.49 3.91 7.77
C ARG A 102 14.79 3.69 9.23
N ALA A 103 16.06 3.47 9.58
CA ALA A 103 16.46 3.34 10.98
C ALA A 103 16.13 4.61 11.79
N ARG A 104 16.38 5.79 11.24
CA ARG A 104 16.00 7.07 11.88
C ARG A 104 14.49 7.22 12.00
N GLN A 105 13.75 6.88 10.95
CA GLN A 105 12.27 6.94 10.96
C GLN A 105 11.68 6.00 12.01
N LEU A 106 12.23 4.79 12.16
CA LEU A 106 11.79 3.80 13.14
C LEU A 106 11.99 4.31 14.57
N GLU A 107 13.17 4.87 14.85
CA GLU A 107 13.46 5.44 16.17
C GLU A 107 12.56 6.66 16.46
N ALA A 108 12.31 7.53 15.48
CA ALA A 108 11.39 8.66 15.64
C ALA A 108 9.94 8.19 15.89
N LEU A 109 9.48 7.17 15.17
CA LEU A 109 8.16 6.59 15.35
C LEU A 109 8.01 5.90 16.70
N ARG A 110 9.06 5.28 17.25
CA ARG A 110 9.03 4.72 18.61
C ARG A 110 9.10 5.81 19.70
N ALA A 111 9.91 6.85 19.48
CA ALA A 111 10.13 7.89 20.47
C ALA A 111 8.86 8.69 20.81
N GLY A 112 7.98 8.93 19.83
CA GLY A 112 6.73 9.63 20.12
C GLY A 112 5.59 8.75 20.66
N GLU A 113 5.82 7.49 21.02
CA GLU A 113 4.89 6.70 21.86
C GLU A 113 5.05 6.98 23.36
N GLN A 114 6.12 7.68 23.77
CA GLN A 114 6.41 8.03 25.16
C GLN A 114 5.74 9.31 25.63
#